data_AF-A0A3M1VMK5-F1
#
_entry.id   AF-A0A3M1VMK5-F1
#
_cell.length_a   1.000
_cell.length_b   1.000
_cell.length_c   1.000
_cell.angle_alpha   90.00
_cell.angle_beta   90.00
_cell.angle_gamma   90.00
#
_symmetry.space_group_name_H-M   'P 1'
#
loop_
_entity.id
_entity.type
_entity.pdbx_description
1 polymer ?
#
loop_
_entity_poly.entity_id
_entity_poly.type
_entity_poly.pdbx_seq_one_letter_code
_entity_poly.pdbx_strand_id
1 'polypeptide(L)'
;MSTAAKTKANEPVGKSFTLSRSLRIDQISWDAVSEILNSKYNIPPEKSVRLIKEFQDTFSHLFEIEWYKKDRLKGDLHALAAAICEAHKTDTVTVYIERRGKLMGIEFYYRQRVKFLPNADAKGEGMCLALTDVKAFGLSYSFEDFIQIASMRLLMIMTGVAAYVVIVGTALYCVSAYLLFEQMPREMIIESVRTPKIGIALIIMFVAMAAVISKLISLTFSGLSKLLSKS
;
A
#
# COMPACT_ATOMS: atom_id res chain seq x y z
N MET A 1 45.23 -30.38 -27.76
CA MET A 1 43.80 -30.47 -28.09
C MET A 1 43.13 -31.42 -27.11
N SER A 2 42.05 -30.94 -26.47
CA SER A 2 40.92 -31.68 -25.84
C SER A 2 41.20 -32.66 -24.69
N THR A 3 40.95 -32.34 -23.40
CA THR A 3 39.69 -32.53 -22.60
C THR A 3 39.06 -33.93 -22.74
N ALA A 4 38.57 -34.63 -21.71
CA ALA A 4 38.04 -34.21 -20.42
C ALA A 4 38.07 -35.38 -19.40
N ALA A 5 38.33 -35.06 -18.14
CA ALA A 5 37.97 -35.88 -16.99
C ALA A 5 36.44 -35.89 -16.83
N LYS A 6 35.84 -37.08 -16.71
CA LYS A 6 34.43 -37.24 -16.32
C LYS A 6 34.27 -36.96 -14.83
N THR A 7 33.94 -35.71 -14.51
CA THR A 7 33.36 -35.34 -13.23
C THR A 7 31.91 -35.84 -13.20
N LYS A 8 31.61 -36.82 -12.32
CA LYS A 8 30.24 -37.10 -11.93
C LYS A 8 29.73 -35.89 -11.15
N ALA A 9 28.86 -35.11 -11.78
CA ALA A 9 28.14 -34.04 -11.12
C ALA A 9 27.18 -34.66 -10.10
N ASN A 10 27.27 -34.14 -8.87
CA ASN A 10 26.33 -34.35 -7.78
C ASN A 10 24.89 -34.14 -8.28
N GLU A 11 24.03 -35.09 -7.96
CA GLU A 11 22.59 -34.86 -7.91
C GLU A 11 22.33 -33.67 -6.96
N PRO A 12 21.52 -32.68 -7.35
CA PRO A 12 21.16 -31.62 -6.43
C PRO A 12 20.26 -32.21 -5.34
N VAL A 13 20.82 -32.18 -4.13
CA VAL A 13 20.18 -32.26 -2.81
C VAL A 13 18.72 -31.78 -2.88
N GLY A 14 17.82 -32.63 -2.38
CA GLY A 14 16.39 -32.44 -2.41
C GLY A 14 15.96 -31.03 -2.04
N LYS A 15 15.12 -30.43 -2.88
CA LYS A 15 14.35 -29.23 -2.55
C LYS A 15 13.48 -29.58 -1.33
N SER A 16 13.89 -29.18 -0.13
CA SER A 16 12.99 -29.17 1.02
C SER A 16 11.84 -28.25 0.66
N PHE A 17 10.61 -28.78 0.67
CA PHE A 17 9.42 -27.95 0.55
C PHE A 17 9.44 -26.94 1.71
N THR A 18 9.68 -25.67 1.40
CA THR A 18 9.66 -24.58 2.37
C THR A 18 8.20 -24.35 2.73
N LEU A 19 7.80 -24.70 3.94
CA LEU A 19 6.42 -24.58 4.38
C LEU A 19 6.14 -23.08 4.58
N SER A 20 5.35 -22.50 3.67
CA SER A 20 5.04 -21.06 3.66
C SER A 20 3.62 -20.82 4.14
N ARG A 21 3.44 -19.85 5.04
CA ARG A 21 2.12 -19.49 5.55
C ARG A 21 1.89 -17.99 5.49
N SER A 22 0.71 -17.62 5.04
CA SER A 22 0.22 -16.24 5.11
C SER A 22 -0.67 -16.08 6.34
N LEU A 23 -0.28 -15.19 7.25
CA LEU A 23 -0.99 -14.93 8.50
C LEU A 23 -1.48 -13.49 8.52
N ARG A 24 -2.75 -13.30 8.84
CA ARG A 24 -3.23 -11.96 9.18
C ARG A 24 -2.67 -11.60 10.57
N ILE A 25 -2.35 -10.32 10.80
CA ILE A 25 -1.71 -9.88 12.06
C ILE A 25 -2.47 -10.28 13.33
N ASP A 26 -3.80 -10.35 13.27
CA ASP A 26 -4.71 -10.76 14.34
C ASP A 26 -4.77 -12.29 14.54
N GLN A 27 -4.23 -13.07 13.60
CA GLN A 27 -4.18 -14.54 13.67
C GLN A 27 -2.84 -15.06 14.23
N ILE A 28 -1.90 -14.17 14.53
CA ILE A 28 -0.62 -14.54 15.12
C ILE A 28 -0.82 -14.85 16.60
N SER A 29 -0.31 -16.00 17.04
CA SER A 29 -0.39 -16.42 18.44
C SER A 29 0.67 -15.72 19.28
N TRP A 30 0.45 -14.46 19.64
CA TRP A 30 1.43 -13.60 20.30
C TRP A 30 1.96 -14.15 21.63
N ASP A 31 1.14 -14.88 22.38
CA ASP A 31 1.56 -15.53 23.63
C ASP A 31 2.66 -16.58 23.38
N ALA A 32 2.45 -17.44 22.38
CA ALA A 32 3.43 -18.45 21.96
C ALA A 32 4.70 -17.81 21.38
N VAL A 33 4.56 -16.69 20.64
CA VAL A 33 5.70 -15.93 20.12
C VAL A 33 6.52 -15.35 21.27
N SER A 34 5.88 -14.76 22.29
CA SER A 34 6.58 -14.24 23.48
C SER A 34 7.31 -15.34 24.23
N GLU A 35 6.68 -16.51 24.42
CA GLU A 35 7.31 -17.66 25.08
C GLU A 35 8.58 -18.12 24.35
N ILE A 36 8.56 -18.18 23.01
CA ILE A 36 9.72 -18.56 22.19
C ILE A 36 10.82 -17.47 22.25
N LEU A 37 10.46 -16.19 22.20
CA LEU A 37 11.41 -15.09 22.33
C LEU A 37 12.14 -15.15 23.68
N ASN A 38 11.41 -15.45 24.75
CA ASN A 38 11.96 -15.49 26.10
C ASN A 38 12.84 -16.73 26.31
N SER A 39 12.39 -17.90 25.86
CA SER A 39 13.06 -19.19 26.11
C SER A 39 14.24 -19.47 25.18
N LYS A 40 14.11 -19.17 23.88
CA LYS A 40 15.08 -19.56 22.85
C LYS A 40 16.01 -18.43 22.44
N TYR A 41 15.50 -17.20 22.44
CA TYR A 41 16.27 -16.01 22.04
C TYR A 41 16.76 -15.18 23.23
N ASN A 42 16.50 -15.63 24.47
CA ASN A 42 16.90 -14.96 25.72
C ASN A 42 16.51 -13.48 25.78
N ILE A 43 15.40 -13.09 25.15
CA ILE A 43 14.86 -11.73 25.23
C ILE A 43 14.08 -11.61 26.55
N PRO A 44 14.34 -10.61 27.40
CA PRO A 44 13.58 -10.44 28.64
C PRO A 44 12.07 -10.29 28.38
N PRO A 45 11.18 -10.81 29.24
CA PRO A 45 9.73 -10.76 29.04
C PRO A 45 9.21 -9.35 28.76
N GLU A 46 9.64 -8.35 29.52
CA GLU A 46 9.27 -6.95 29.32
C GLU A 46 9.68 -6.42 27.94
N LYS A 47 10.88 -6.78 27.49
CA LYS A 47 11.39 -6.43 26.16
C LYS A 47 10.62 -7.15 25.06
N SER A 48 10.23 -8.41 25.26
CA SER A 48 9.45 -9.18 24.28
C SER A 48 8.08 -8.55 24.03
N VAL A 49 7.38 -8.15 25.10
CA VAL A 49 6.05 -7.50 25.01
C VAL A 49 6.17 -6.16 24.30
N ARG A 50 7.19 -5.37 24.66
CA ARG A 50 7.45 -4.09 24.01
C ARG A 50 7.77 -4.26 22.52
N LEU A 51 8.62 -5.22 22.16
CA LEU A 51 8.98 -5.52 20.78
C LEU A 51 7.78 -5.96 19.95
N ILE A 52 6.92 -6.83 20.50
CA ILE A 52 5.68 -7.27 19.84
C ILE A 52 4.77 -6.06 19.60
N LYS A 53 4.60 -5.21 20.62
CA LYS A 53 3.76 -4.01 20.50
C LYS A 53 4.31 -3.02 19.47
N GLU A 54 5.60 -2.72 19.52
CA GLU A 54 6.27 -1.86 18.54
C GLU A 54 6.10 -2.43 17.13
N PHE A 55 6.27 -3.74 16.94
CA PHE A 55 6.00 -4.39 15.67
C PHE A 55 4.56 -4.23 15.22
N GLN A 56 3.58 -4.47 16.09
CA GLN A 56 2.15 -4.33 15.77
C GLN A 56 1.80 -2.88 15.41
N ASP A 57 2.31 -1.91 16.16
CA ASP A 57 2.10 -0.48 15.92
C ASP A 57 2.69 -0.09 14.55
N THR A 58 3.96 -0.42 14.28
CA THR A 58 4.63 -0.18 13.00
C THR A 58 3.91 -0.87 11.83
N PHE A 59 3.42 -2.09 12.02
CA PHE A 59 2.67 -2.82 10.99
C PHE A 59 1.27 -2.24 10.75
N SER A 60 0.68 -1.60 11.77
CA SER A 60 -0.62 -0.93 11.66
C SER A 60 -0.53 0.33 10.80
N HIS A 61 0.64 0.99 10.77
CA HIS A 61 0.91 2.15 9.94
C HIS A 61 1.11 1.72 8.48
N LEU A 62 0.18 2.15 7.63
CA LEU A 62 0.26 1.82 6.21
C LEU A 62 1.49 2.49 5.59
N PHE A 63 2.22 1.71 4.77
CA PHE A 63 3.34 2.17 3.96
C PHE A 63 4.51 2.74 4.76
N GLU A 64 4.79 2.13 5.92
CA GLU A 64 5.94 2.51 6.72
C GLU A 64 7.24 2.32 5.91
N ILE A 65 8.08 3.34 5.89
CA ILE A 65 9.26 3.41 5.02
C ILE A 65 10.27 2.33 5.41
N GLU A 66 10.27 1.94 6.69
CA GLU A 66 11.16 0.92 7.24
C GLU A 66 11.05 -0.41 6.52
N TRP A 67 9.84 -0.81 6.08
CA TRP A 67 9.65 -2.07 5.34
C TRP A 67 10.27 -2.07 3.95
N TYR A 68 10.56 -0.88 3.39
CA TYR A 68 11.11 -0.68 2.05
C TYR A 68 12.60 -0.30 2.05
N LYS A 69 13.20 -0.07 3.22
CA LYS A 69 14.62 0.29 3.36
C LYS A 69 15.48 -0.99 3.55
N LYS A 70 16.02 -1.54 2.45
CA LYS A 70 17.07 -2.59 2.34
C LYS A 70 16.94 -3.82 3.28
N ASP A 71 16.26 -4.85 2.76
CA ASP A 71 16.54 -6.30 2.67
C ASP A 71 17.14 -7.14 3.81
N ARG A 72 17.46 -6.61 5.00
CA ARG A 72 18.04 -7.44 6.07
C ARG A 72 17.40 -7.18 7.42
N LEU A 73 16.65 -8.15 7.92
CA LEU A 73 16.20 -8.18 9.31
C LEU A 73 17.42 -8.36 10.20
N LYS A 74 17.65 -7.44 11.14
CA LYS A 74 18.74 -7.52 12.11
C LYS A 74 18.21 -7.50 13.53
N GLY A 75 18.97 -8.13 14.43
CA GLY A 75 18.71 -8.11 15.86
C GLY A 75 17.32 -8.64 16.23
N ASP A 76 16.59 -7.86 17.02
CA ASP A 76 15.32 -8.26 17.63
C ASP A 76 14.22 -8.55 16.59
N LEU A 77 14.21 -7.87 15.44
CA LEU A 77 13.22 -8.11 14.37
C LEU A 77 13.43 -9.46 13.66
N HIS A 78 14.67 -9.91 13.55
CA HIS A 78 14.97 -11.24 13.02
C HIS A 78 14.52 -12.33 14.01
N ALA A 79 14.80 -12.14 15.30
CA ALA A 79 14.34 -13.03 16.36
C ALA A 79 12.81 -13.10 16.41
N LEU A 80 12.12 -11.96 16.28
CA LEU A 80 10.66 -11.89 16.20
C LEU A 80 10.12 -12.67 14.99
N ALA A 81 10.66 -12.45 13.80
CA ALA A 81 10.24 -13.16 12.60
C ALA A 81 10.46 -14.68 12.70
N ALA A 82 11.59 -15.10 13.27
CA ALA A 82 11.89 -16.51 13.49
C ALA A 82 10.98 -17.14 14.56
N ALA A 83 10.69 -16.43 15.65
CA ALA A 83 9.75 -16.87 16.68
C ALA A 83 8.32 -17.01 16.13
N ILE A 84 7.86 -16.10 15.26
CA ILE A 84 6.58 -16.24 14.56
C ILE A 84 6.58 -17.49 13.67
N CYS A 85 7.65 -17.73 12.91
CA CYS A 85 7.79 -18.91 12.07
C CYS A 85 7.71 -20.21 12.89
N GLU A 86 8.39 -20.27 14.03
CA GLU A 86 8.40 -21.42 14.93
C GLU A 86 7.05 -21.65 15.61
N ALA A 87 6.41 -20.59 16.13
CA ALA A 87 5.07 -20.66 16.74
C ALA A 87 4.02 -21.25 15.78
N HIS A 88 4.18 -20.99 14.47
CA HIS A 88 3.26 -21.45 13.44
C HIS A 88 3.75 -22.66 12.65
N LYS A 89 4.90 -23.24 13.03
CA LYS A 89 5.54 -24.42 12.41
C LYS A 89 5.76 -24.26 10.91
N THR A 90 6.29 -23.11 10.51
CA THR A 90 6.50 -22.72 9.10
C THR A 90 7.92 -22.21 8.90
N ASP A 91 8.50 -22.40 7.73
CA ASP A 91 9.83 -21.90 7.41
C ASP A 91 9.82 -20.42 6.97
N THR A 92 8.68 -19.98 6.42
CA THR A 92 8.48 -18.61 5.96
C THR A 92 7.10 -18.12 6.34
N VAL A 93 7.02 -16.88 6.81
CA VAL A 93 5.76 -16.24 7.18
C VAL A 93 5.54 -14.97 6.37
N THR A 94 4.37 -14.85 5.78
CA THR A 94 3.89 -13.59 5.20
C THR A 94 2.85 -13.01 6.15
N VAL A 95 3.22 -11.97 6.88
CA VAL A 95 2.27 -11.24 7.73
C VAL A 95 1.52 -10.26 6.85
N TYR A 96 0.21 -10.13 7.03
CA TYR A 96 -0.57 -9.15 6.28
C TYR A 96 -1.64 -8.46 7.10
N ILE A 97 -1.98 -7.24 6.68
CA ILE A 97 -3.09 -6.46 7.18
C ILE A 97 -3.94 -6.01 5.99
N GLU A 98 -5.26 -6.07 6.19
CA GLU A 98 -6.24 -5.61 5.20
C GLU A 98 -7.02 -4.44 5.76
N ARG A 99 -7.19 -3.41 4.94
CA ARG A 99 -8.07 -2.29 5.20
C ARG A 99 -8.99 -2.07 4.02
N ARG A 100 -10.25 -1.80 4.30
CA ARG A 100 -11.27 -1.46 3.31
C ARG A 100 -11.67 -0.02 3.53
N GLY A 101 -11.67 0.76 2.45
CA GLY A 101 -12.09 2.16 2.44
C GLY A 101 -13.09 2.39 1.32
N LYS A 102 -13.88 3.46 1.45
CA LYS A 102 -14.78 3.93 0.40
C LYS A 102 -14.62 5.43 0.25
N LEU A 103 -14.30 5.90 -0.96
CA LEU A 103 -14.18 7.33 -1.26
C LEU A 103 -15.03 7.62 -2.50
N MET A 104 -16.02 8.51 -2.38
CA MET A 104 -16.92 8.92 -3.48
C MET A 104 -17.58 7.74 -4.24
N GLY A 105 -18.02 6.72 -3.51
CA GLY A 105 -18.64 5.54 -4.12
C GLY A 105 -17.65 4.48 -4.63
N ILE A 106 -16.35 4.81 -4.67
CA ILE A 106 -15.29 3.90 -5.10
C ILE A 106 -14.81 3.12 -3.89
N GLU A 107 -14.87 1.79 -3.97
CA GLU A 107 -14.30 0.91 -2.95
C GLU A 107 -12.80 0.72 -3.20
N PHE A 108 -12.02 0.94 -2.15
CA PHE A 108 -10.59 0.71 -2.12
C PHE A 108 -10.31 -0.43 -1.15
N TYR A 109 -9.67 -1.48 -1.65
CA TYR A 109 -9.15 -2.56 -0.83
C TYR A 109 -7.65 -2.39 -0.78
N TYR A 110 -7.14 -2.21 0.44
CA TYR A 110 -5.73 -2.09 0.71
C TYR A 110 -5.27 -3.33 1.47
N ARG A 111 -4.26 -4.03 0.96
CA ARG A 111 -3.62 -5.13 1.66
C ARG A 111 -2.12 -4.88 1.67
N GLN A 112 -1.55 -4.68 2.86
CA GLN A 112 -0.09 -4.67 3.04
C GLN A 112 0.34 -6.04 3.52
N ARG A 113 1.32 -6.61 2.83
CA ARG A 113 1.95 -7.90 3.12
C ARG A 113 3.42 -7.65 3.37
N VAL A 114 3.96 -8.26 4.41
CA VAL A 114 5.40 -8.30 4.64
C VAL A 114 5.79 -9.75 4.76
N LYS A 115 6.61 -10.19 3.82
CA LYS A 115 7.15 -11.55 3.78
C LYS A 115 8.48 -11.56 4.51
N PHE A 116 8.56 -12.37 5.56
CA PHE A 116 9.77 -12.62 6.32
C PHE A 116 10.39 -13.94 5.85
N LEU A 117 11.67 -13.87 5.51
CA LEU A 117 12.50 -15.00 5.09
C LEU A 117 13.63 -15.17 6.11
N PRO A 118 13.37 -15.76 7.29
CA PRO A 118 14.37 -15.86 8.35
C PRO A 118 15.59 -16.71 7.95
N ASN A 119 15.44 -17.68 7.03
CA ASN A 119 16.52 -18.58 6.59
C ASN A 119 16.97 -18.32 5.13
N ALA A 120 17.20 -17.06 4.75
CA ALA A 120 17.78 -16.76 3.45
C ALA A 120 19.32 -16.88 3.50
N ASP A 121 19.82 -18.03 3.05
CA ASP A 121 21.23 -18.43 2.90
C ASP A 121 22.06 -18.58 4.19
N ALA A 122 23.05 -19.47 4.11
CA ALA A 122 23.98 -19.93 5.15
C ALA A 122 24.90 -18.83 5.76
N LYS A 123 24.48 -17.56 5.71
CA LYS A 123 25.09 -16.40 6.36
C LYS A 123 24.17 -15.70 7.38
N GLY A 124 22.99 -16.26 7.68
CA GLY A 124 22.22 -15.91 8.89
C GLY A 124 21.52 -14.54 8.86
N GLU A 125 21.35 -13.91 7.70
CA GLU A 125 20.61 -12.65 7.59
C GLU A 125 19.29 -12.89 6.85
N GLY A 126 18.18 -12.80 7.59
CA GLY A 126 16.86 -12.95 6.99
C GLY A 126 16.45 -11.76 6.13
N MET A 127 15.65 -11.99 5.08
CA MET A 127 15.15 -10.93 4.20
C MET A 127 13.70 -10.54 4.55
N CYS A 128 13.37 -9.26 4.34
CA CYS A 128 12.04 -8.69 4.50
C CYS A 128 11.59 -8.07 3.18
N LEU A 129 10.47 -8.56 2.64
CA LEU A 129 9.89 -8.04 1.40
C LEU A 129 8.50 -7.48 1.66
N ALA A 130 8.33 -6.19 1.39
CA ALA A 130 7.05 -5.50 1.56
C ALA A 130 6.31 -5.42 0.23
N LEU A 131 5.08 -5.92 0.22
CA LEU A 131 4.20 -5.96 -0.94
C LEU A 131 2.88 -5.29 -0.57
N THR A 132 2.50 -4.27 -1.32
CA THR A 132 1.21 -3.60 -1.13
C THR A 132 0.29 -3.90 -2.29
N ASP A 133 -0.84 -4.54 -2.04
CA ASP A 133 -1.91 -4.71 -3.03
C ASP A 133 -2.98 -3.65 -2.84
N VAL A 134 -3.35 -2.99 -3.93
CA VAL A 134 -4.45 -2.06 -4.02
C VAL A 134 -5.44 -2.57 -5.04
N LYS A 135 -6.68 -2.79 -4.62
CA LYS A 135 -7.80 -3.05 -5.54
C LYS A 135 -8.70 -1.83 -5.59
N ALA A 136 -8.87 -1.26 -6.76
CA ALA A 136 -9.75 -0.11 -7.02
C ALA A 136 -10.42 -0.30 -8.39
N PHE A 137 -11.72 0.00 -8.50
CA PHE A 137 -12.48 -0.15 -9.76
C PHE A 137 -12.40 -1.54 -10.40
N GLY A 138 -12.30 -2.60 -9.59
CA GLY A 138 -12.11 -3.97 -10.07
C GLY A 138 -10.71 -4.30 -10.57
N LEU A 139 -9.82 -3.31 -10.71
CA LEU A 139 -8.41 -3.47 -11.06
C LEU A 139 -7.60 -3.79 -9.81
N SER A 140 -6.63 -4.69 -9.93
CA SER A 140 -5.71 -5.08 -8.87
C SER A 140 -4.30 -4.65 -9.24
N TYR A 141 -3.67 -3.87 -8.37
CA TYR A 141 -2.30 -3.39 -8.51
C TYR A 141 -1.48 -3.89 -7.33
N SER A 142 -0.31 -4.45 -7.61
CA SER A 142 0.65 -4.85 -6.57
C SER A 142 1.89 -3.99 -6.72
N PHE A 143 2.28 -3.34 -5.63
CA PHE A 143 3.41 -2.44 -5.56
C PHE A 143 4.50 -3.04 -4.67
N GLU A 144 5.70 -3.18 -5.23
CA GLU A 144 6.89 -3.69 -4.54
C GLU A 144 7.78 -2.55 -4.04
N ASP A 145 7.74 -1.40 -4.74
CA ASP A 145 8.59 -0.26 -4.44
C ASP A 145 7.88 0.85 -3.68
N PHE A 146 8.61 1.47 -2.75
CA PHE A 146 8.15 2.67 -2.04
C PHE A 146 7.75 3.81 -2.99
N ILE A 147 8.47 4.01 -4.10
CA ILE A 147 8.18 5.10 -5.05
C ILE A 147 6.81 4.90 -5.71
N GLN A 148 6.44 3.67 -6.06
CA GLN A 148 5.15 3.35 -6.67
C GLN A 148 4.00 3.57 -5.68
N ILE A 149 4.25 3.20 -4.43
CA ILE A 149 3.35 3.45 -3.31
C ILE A 149 3.16 4.94 -3.04
N ALA A 150 4.25 5.70 -2.99
CA ALA A 150 4.23 7.12 -2.70
C ALA A 150 3.52 7.89 -3.80
N SER A 151 3.74 7.51 -5.06
CA SER A 151 3.03 8.09 -6.21
C SER A 151 1.54 7.74 -6.20
N MET A 152 1.16 6.51 -5.86
CA MET A 152 -0.25 6.12 -5.72
C MET A 152 -0.94 6.90 -4.58
N ARG A 153 -0.28 7.06 -3.43
CA ARG A 153 -0.78 7.90 -2.33
C ARG A 153 -0.96 9.36 -2.75
N LEU A 154 0.03 9.92 -3.44
CA LEU A 154 -0.05 11.29 -3.95
C LEU A 154 -1.23 11.43 -4.92
N LEU A 155 -1.41 10.47 -5.83
CA LEU A 155 -2.54 10.44 -6.74
C LEU A 155 -3.87 10.43 -5.98
N MET A 156 -4.01 9.56 -4.98
CA MET A 156 -5.22 9.50 -4.13
C MET A 156 -5.50 10.81 -3.40
N ILE A 157 -4.47 11.46 -2.83
CA ILE A 157 -4.61 12.76 -2.16
C ILE A 157 -5.08 13.81 -3.17
N MET A 158 -4.45 13.88 -4.34
CA MET A 158 -4.80 14.83 -5.38
C MET A 158 -6.23 14.62 -5.88
N THR A 159 -6.65 13.37 -6.09
CA THR A 159 -8.05 13.05 -6.44
C THR A 159 -9.02 13.42 -5.32
N GLY A 160 -8.66 13.19 -4.05
CA GLY A 160 -9.47 13.59 -2.90
C GLY A 160 -9.64 15.11 -2.79
N VAL A 161 -8.56 15.87 -2.97
CA VAL A 161 -8.59 17.35 -2.99
C VAL A 161 -9.43 17.85 -4.16
N ALA A 162 -9.25 17.28 -5.36
CA ALA A 162 -10.05 17.65 -6.53
C ALA A 162 -11.54 17.39 -6.29
N ALA A 163 -11.89 16.22 -5.74
CA ALA A 163 -13.27 15.88 -5.39
C ALA A 163 -13.85 16.83 -4.33
N TYR A 164 -13.07 17.19 -3.32
CA TYR A 164 -13.46 18.17 -2.30
C TYR A 164 -13.75 19.54 -2.92
N VAL A 165 -12.86 20.05 -3.78
CA VAL A 165 -13.03 21.32 -4.48
C VAL A 165 -14.31 21.31 -5.33
N VAL A 166 -14.60 20.21 -6.04
CA VAL A 166 -15.85 20.07 -6.81
C VAL A 166 -17.07 20.13 -5.91
N ILE A 167 -17.07 19.39 -4.80
CA ILE A 167 -18.23 19.32 -3.91
C ILE A 167 -18.49 20.68 -3.29
N VAL A 168 -17.46 21.33 -2.75
CA VAL A 168 -17.58 22.66 -2.14
C VAL A 168 -17.96 23.71 -3.19
N GLY A 169 -17.33 23.69 -4.37
CA GLY A 169 -17.67 24.60 -5.47
C GLY A 169 -19.11 24.44 -5.93
N THR A 170 -19.58 23.20 -6.06
CA THR A 170 -20.97 22.91 -6.43
C THR A 170 -21.94 23.37 -5.34
N ALA A 171 -21.62 23.14 -4.06
CA ALA A 171 -22.44 23.59 -2.95
C ALA A 171 -22.55 25.12 -2.88
N LEU A 172 -21.42 25.83 -2.99
CA LEU A 172 -21.38 27.30 -3.02
C LEU A 172 -22.16 27.86 -4.21
N TYR A 173 -22.05 27.21 -5.38
CA TYR A 173 -22.83 27.56 -6.55
C TYR A 173 -24.33 27.40 -6.31
N CYS A 174 -24.78 26.27 -5.74
CA CYS A 174 -26.19 26.05 -5.40
C CYS A 174 -26.71 27.11 -4.41
N VAL A 175 -25.92 27.47 -3.39
CA VAL A 175 -26.28 28.53 -2.42
C VAL A 175 -26.39 29.88 -3.12
N SER A 176 -25.42 30.22 -3.96
CA SER A 176 -25.41 31.49 -4.71
C SER A 176 -26.60 31.59 -5.65
N ALA A 177 -26.92 30.51 -6.38
CA ALA A 177 -28.07 30.44 -7.25
C ALA A 177 -29.38 30.60 -6.46
N TYR A 178 -29.52 29.92 -5.32
CA TYR A 178 -30.69 30.06 -4.44
C TYR A 178 -30.88 31.51 -3.98
N LEU A 179 -29.82 32.17 -3.48
CA LEU A 179 -29.87 33.56 -3.04
C LEU A 179 -30.21 34.53 -4.17
N LEU A 180 -29.68 34.31 -5.38
CA LEU A 180 -30.01 35.09 -6.57
C LEU A 180 -31.49 34.94 -6.94
N PHE A 181 -32.04 33.74 -6.89
CA PHE A 181 -33.46 33.50 -7.16
C PHE A 181 -34.39 34.05 -6.06
N GLU A 182 -33.93 34.12 -4.82
CA GLU A 182 -34.69 34.71 -3.71
C GLU A 182 -34.78 36.25 -3.83
N GLN A 183 -33.73 36.89 -4.35
CA GLN A 183 -33.63 38.34 -4.46
C GLN A 183 -34.12 38.92 -5.80
N MET A 184 -34.35 38.08 -6.82
CA MET A 184 -34.82 38.54 -8.13
C MET A 184 -36.36 38.65 -8.22
N PRO A 185 -36.90 39.69 -8.87
CA PRO A 185 -38.33 39.73 -9.24
C PRO A 185 -38.69 38.52 -10.11
N ARG A 186 -39.86 37.90 -9.87
CA ARG A 186 -40.31 36.67 -10.56
C ARG A 186 -40.20 36.71 -12.08
N GLU A 187 -40.34 37.89 -12.69
CA GLU A 187 -40.29 38.09 -14.14
C GLU A 187 -38.89 37.86 -14.72
N MET A 188 -37.82 38.29 -14.02
CA MET A 188 -36.43 38.07 -14.44
C MET A 188 -35.97 36.61 -14.26
N ILE A 189 -36.58 35.89 -13.31
CA ILE A 189 -36.31 34.46 -13.08
C ILE A 189 -36.73 33.64 -14.31
N ILE A 190 -37.88 33.96 -14.90
CA ILE A 190 -38.44 33.25 -16.07
C ILE A 190 -37.59 33.47 -17.33
N GLU A 191 -37.03 34.67 -17.52
CA GLU A 191 -36.09 34.97 -18.62
C GLU A 191 -34.70 34.33 -18.42
N SER A 192 -34.21 34.28 -17.19
CA SER A 192 -32.91 33.68 -16.86
C SER A 192 -32.87 32.18 -17.12
N VAL A 193 -33.99 31.47 -16.91
CA VAL A 193 -34.12 30.03 -17.25
C VAL A 193 -34.03 29.77 -18.76
N ARG A 194 -34.32 30.77 -19.61
CA ARG A 194 -34.22 30.64 -21.08
C ARG A 194 -32.81 30.84 -21.63
N THR A 195 -31.85 31.29 -20.83
CA THR A 195 -30.47 31.53 -21.30
C THR A 195 -29.47 30.56 -20.64
N PRO A 196 -28.84 29.63 -21.38
CA PRO A 196 -27.98 28.57 -20.81
C PRO A 196 -26.57 29.07 -20.47
N LYS A 197 -26.39 30.37 -20.21
CA LYS A 197 -25.05 30.97 -20.02
C LYS A 197 -24.38 30.50 -18.72
N ILE A 198 -25.18 30.13 -17.71
CA ILE A 198 -24.67 29.76 -16.38
C ILE A 198 -24.08 28.33 -16.38
N GLY A 199 -24.59 27.43 -17.23
CA GLY A 199 -24.05 26.06 -17.35
C GLY A 199 -22.67 25.99 -18.01
N ILE A 200 -22.33 26.97 -18.85
CA ILE A 200 -21.06 27.00 -19.59
C ILE A 200 -19.86 27.18 -18.66
N ALA A 201 -19.98 28.01 -17.62
CA ALA A 201 -18.89 28.22 -16.65
C ALA A 201 -18.57 26.95 -15.86
N LEU A 202 -19.60 26.18 -15.47
CA LEU A 202 -19.44 24.88 -14.82
C LEU A 202 -18.77 23.87 -15.77
N ILE A 203 -19.19 23.82 -17.03
CA ILE A 203 -18.58 22.93 -18.04
C ILE A 203 -17.10 23.29 -18.27
N ILE A 204 -16.77 24.58 -18.42
CA ILE A 204 -15.38 25.04 -18.59
C ILE A 204 -14.53 24.64 -17.38
N MET A 205 -15.06 24.80 -16.17
CA MET A 205 -14.37 24.40 -14.94
C MET A 205 -14.13 22.88 -14.87
N PHE A 206 -15.13 22.05 -15.21
CA PHE A 206 -14.97 20.60 -15.27
C PHE A 206 -13.97 20.15 -16.34
N VAL A 207 -13.96 20.79 -17.50
CA VAL A 207 -13.01 20.51 -18.59
C VAL A 207 -11.58 20.90 -18.20
N ALA A 208 -11.39 22.07 -17.58
CA ALA A 208 -10.08 22.49 -17.07
C ALA A 208 -9.55 21.51 -16.02
N MET A 209 -10.41 21.03 -15.14
CA MET A 209 -10.03 20.09 -14.09
C MET A 209 -9.72 18.69 -14.64
N ALA A 210 -10.49 18.20 -15.62
CA ALA A 210 -10.21 16.97 -16.35
C ALA A 210 -8.85 17.05 -17.09
N ALA A 211 -8.52 18.18 -17.69
CA ALA A 211 -7.24 18.41 -18.36
C ALA A 211 -6.06 18.38 -17.36
N VAL A 212 -6.20 19.00 -16.19
CA VAL A 212 -5.18 18.98 -15.13
C VAL A 212 -4.97 17.55 -14.61
N ILE A 213 -6.04 16.81 -14.32
CA ILE A 213 -5.98 15.42 -13.87
C ILE A 213 -5.34 14.54 -14.95
N SER A 214 -5.74 14.69 -16.21
CA SER A 214 -5.17 13.93 -17.32
C SER A 214 -3.69 14.21 -17.53
N LYS A 215 -3.25 15.47 -17.35
CA LYS A 215 -1.83 15.84 -17.47
C LYS A 215 -1.00 15.29 -16.31
N LEU A 216 -1.54 15.30 -15.09
CA LEU A 216 -0.93 14.69 -13.91
C LEU A 216 -0.79 13.18 -14.05
N ILE A 217 -1.84 12.48 -14.51
CA ILE A 217 -1.78 11.05 -14.82
C ILE A 217 -0.69 10.79 -15.86
N SER A 218 -0.69 11.51 -16.98
CA SER A 218 0.32 11.37 -18.02
C SER A 218 1.75 11.63 -17.52
N LEU A 219 1.97 12.64 -16.67
CA LEU A 219 3.26 12.91 -16.04
C LEU A 219 3.71 11.79 -15.10
N THR A 220 2.76 11.23 -14.34
CA THR A 220 3.05 10.13 -13.41
C THR A 220 3.45 8.87 -14.18
N PHE A 221 2.75 8.54 -15.27
CA PHE A 221 3.05 7.38 -16.11
C PHE A 221 4.26 7.58 -17.06
N SER A 222 4.54 8.80 -17.54
CA SER A 222 5.72 9.09 -18.36
C SER A 222 7.01 9.25 -17.54
N GLY A 223 6.91 9.69 -16.29
CA GLY A 223 7.99 9.61 -15.31
C GLY A 223 8.33 8.16 -14.97
N LEU A 224 7.31 7.30 -14.82
CA LEU A 224 7.46 5.87 -14.61
C LEU A 224 8.18 5.17 -15.78
N SER A 225 7.82 5.49 -17.03
CA SER A 225 8.46 4.89 -18.22
C SER A 225 9.92 5.29 -18.40
N LYS A 226 10.30 6.52 -18.02
CA LYS A 226 11.70 7.00 -18.05
C LYS A 226 12.57 6.44 -16.93
N LEU A 227 11.97 6.08 -15.79
CA LEU A 227 12.67 5.41 -14.69
C LEU A 227 12.89 3.93 -15.00
N LEU A 228 11.90 3.26 -15.62
CA LEU A 228 12.01 1.87 -16.07
C LEU A 228 12.95 1.67 -17.26
N SER A 229 13.15 2.67 -18.13
CA SER A 229 14.10 2.58 -19.27
C SER A 229 15.56 2.84 -18.90
N LYS A 230 15.86 3.14 -17.63
CA LYS A 230 17.23 3.38 -17.11
C LYS A 230 17.69 2.30 -16.11
N SER A 231 16.82 1.33 -15.81
CA SER A 231 17.15 0.08 -15.11
C SER A 231 17.48 -1.00 -16.14
#